data_AF-R6LP96-F1
#
_entry.id   AF-R6LP96-F1
#
_cell.length_a   1.000
_cell.length_b   1.000
_cell.length_c   1.000
_cell.angle_alpha   90.00
_cell.angle_beta   90.00
_cell.angle_gamma   90.00
#
_symmetry.space_group_name_H-M   'P 1'
#
loop_
_entity.id
_entity.type
_entity.pdbx_description
1 polymer ?
#
loop_
_entity_poly.entity_id
_entity_poly.type
_entity_poly.pdbx_seq_one_letter_code
_entity_poly.pdbx_strand_id
1 'polypeptide(L)'
;MKEIDDALNALINVIKSTKEYNQYQTLLKKVKNEPELYGRICDYRRKSLALQLSDNENFIQENNNLQNEFADLLNIGLSNEYFAAEHQYCVMIRKIQECYLEEISIETDFLEG
;
A
#
# COMPACT_ATOMS: atom_id res chain seq x y z
N MET A 1 -12.21 17.88 19.07
CA MET A 1 -11.40 16.67 18.80
C MET A 1 -12.15 15.40 19.13
N LYS A 2 -12.77 15.24 20.32
CA LYS A 2 -13.47 13.99 20.70
C LYS A 2 -14.49 13.48 19.65
N GLU A 3 -15.31 14.36 19.08
CA GLU A 3 -16.27 13.98 18.02
C GLU A 3 -15.59 13.56 16.71
N ILE A 4 -14.43 14.13 16.39
CA ILE A 4 -13.61 13.74 15.23
C ILE A 4 -12.95 12.38 15.50
N ASP A 5 -12.43 12.15 16.71
CA ASP A 5 -11.91 10.85 17.13
C ASP A 5 -12.98 9.76 17.08
N ASP A 6 -14.21 10.04 17.52
CA ASP A 6 -15.35 9.11 17.43
C ASP A 6 -15.70 8.79 15.96
N ALA A 7 -15.73 9.80 15.08
CA ALA A 7 -15.96 9.60 13.65
C ALA A 7 -14.83 8.80 12.96
N LEU A 8 -13.57 9.10 13.30
CA LEU A 8 -12.41 8.35 12.81
C LEU A 8 -12.43 6.91 13.31
N ASN A 9 -12.80 6.67 14.56
CA ASN A 9 -12.94 5.32 15.10
C ASN A 9 -14.06 4.53 14.40
N ALA A 10 -15.18 5.18 14.09
CA ALA A 10 -16.24 4.57 13.30
C ALA A 10 -15.74 4.20 11.89
N LEU A 11 -15.03 5.11 11.21
CA LEU A 11 -14.42 4.84 9.91
C LEU A 11 -13.42 3.68 9.97
N ILE A 12 -12.52 3.68 10.97
CA ILE A 12 -11.54 2.60 11.15
C ILE A 12 -12.24 1.25 11.34
N ASN A 13 -13.35 1.21 12.08
CA ASN A 13 -14.12 -0.02 12.25
C ASN A 13 -14.76 -0.48 10.94
N VAL A 14 -15.26 0.43 10.12
CA VAL A 14 -15.78 0.12 8.78
C VAL A 14 -14.66 -0.41 7.89
N ILE A 15 -13.50 0.25 7.86
CA ILE A 15 -12.29 -0.19 7.13
C ILE A 15 -11.90 -1.60 7.57
N LYS A 16 -11.88 -1.88 8.88
CA LYS A 16 -11.57 -3.22 9.41
C LYS A 16 -12.57 -4.29 8.99
N SER A 17 -13.80 -3.90 8.66
CA SER A 17 -14.85 -4.79 8.16
C SER A 17 -14.83 -4.97 6.64
N THR A 18 -14.04 -4.20 5.89
CA THR A 18 -13.99 -4.36 4.43
C THR A 18 -13.28 -5.64 4.02
N LYS A 19 -13.63 -6.14 2.84
CA LYS A 19 -13.03 -7.36 2.29
C LYS A 19 -11.54 -7.13 2.04
N GLU A 20 -11.17 -5.96 1.54
CA GLU A 20 -9.81 -5.54 1.21
C GLU A 20 -8.89 -5.60 2.43
N TYR A 21 -9.32 -5.05 3.57
CA TYR A 21 -8.55 -5.12 4.82
C TYR A 21 -8.41 -6.56 5.32
N ASN A 22 -9.51 -7.32 5.34
CA ASN A 22 -9.50 -8.69 5.83
C ASN A 22 -8.65 -9.61 4.95
N GLN A 23 -8.69 -9.42 3.64
CA GLN A 23 -7.90 -10.16 2.67
C GLN A 23 -6.41 -9.84 2.81
N TYR A 24 -6.06 -8.54 2.90
CA TYR A 24 -4.68 -8.12 3.18
C TYR A 24 -4.15 -8.71 4.48
N GLN A 25 -4.92 -8.61 5.58
CA GLN A 25 -4.50 -9.15 6.88
C GLN A 25 -4.36 -10.67 6.89
N THR A 26 -5.22 -11.38 6.16
CA THR A 26 -5.14 -12.84 6.04
C THR A 26 -3.89 -13.25 5.27
N LEU A 27 -3.61 -12.60 4.15
CA LEU A 27 -2.42 -12.87 3.35
C LEU A 27 -1.14 -12.44 4.09
N LEU A 28 -1.16 -11.32 4.81
CA LEU A 28 -0.05 -10.90 5.67
C LEU A 28 0.30 -11.97 6.71
N LYS A 29 -0.70 -12.58 7.36
CA LYS A 29 -0.48 -13.68 8.30
C LYS A 29 0.13 -14.90 7.61
N LYS A 30 -0.36 -15.27 6.42
CA LYS A 30 0.18 -16.40 5.64
C LYS A 30 1.64 -16.14 5.24
N VAL A 31 1.95 -14.97 4.72
CA VAL A 31 3.33 -14.59 4.37
C VAL A 31 4.22 -14.55 5.60
N LYS A 32 3.73 -14.04 6.74
CA LYS A 32 4.49 -14.02 8.00
C LYS A 32 4.80 -15.42 8.58
N ASN A 33 4.01 -16.43 8.24
CA ASN A 33 4.33 -17.81 8.60
C ASN A 33 5.54 -18.35 7.81
N GLU A 34 5.89 -17.71 6.69
CA GLU A 34 7.03 -18.05 5.84
C GLU A 34 8.10 -16.94 5.93
N PRO A 35 9.00 -16.97 6.94
CA PRO A 35 9.92 -15.86 7.23
C PRO A 35 10.87 -15.54 6.06
N GLU A 36 11.30 -16.54 5.28
CA GLU A 36 12.12 -16.34 4.08
C GLU A 36 11.36 -15.54 3.01
N LEU A 37 10.08 -15.86 2.79
CA LEU A 37 9.23 -15.17 1.83
C LEU A 37 8.94 -13.74 2.29
N TYR A 38 8.60 -13.57 3.57
CA TYR A 38 8.35 -12.26 4.18
C TYR A 38 9.58 -11.36 4.08
N GLY A 39 10.78 -11.89 4.31
CA GLY A 39 12.04 -11.16 4.14
C GLY A 39 12.20 -10.62 2.72
N ARG A 40 12.03 -11.47 1.70
CA ARG A 40 12.12 -11.04 0.30
C ARG A 40 11.05 -10.01 -0.08
N ILE A 41 9.82 -10.16 0.41
CA ILE A 41 8.74 -9.18 0.23
C ILE A 41 9.11 -7.83 0.86
N CYS A 42 9.65 -7.84 2.08
CA CYS A 42 10.09 -6.63 2.76
C CYS A 42 11.21 -5.91 1.99
N ASP A 43 12.17 -6.66 1.46
CA ASP A 43 13.25 -6.11 0.62
C ASP A 43 12.69 -5.47 -0.66
N TYR A 44 11.80 -6.17 -1.37
CA TYR A 44 11.12 -5.63 -2.54
C TYR A 44 10.37 -4.33 -2.22
N ARG A 45 9.57 -4.32 -1.14
CA ARG A 45 8.83 -3.12 -0.71
C ARG A 45 9.74 -1.95 -0.39
N ARG A 46 10.83 -2.19 0.33
CA ARG A 46 11.79 -1.13 0.69
C ARG A 46 12.43 -0.53 -0.56
N LYS A 47 12.86 -1.37 -1.51
CA LYS A 47 13.43 -0.91 -2.78
C LYS A 47 12.39 -0.18 -3.63
N SER A 48 11.17 -0.71 -3.73
CA SER A 48 10.07 -0.08 -4.49
C SER A 48 9.70 1.29 -3.92
N LEU A 49 9.61 1.41 -2.60
CA LEU A 49 9.35 2.70 -1.94
C LEU A 49 10.50 3.70 -2.14
N ALA A 50 11.75 3.24 -2.01
CA ALA A 50 12.91 4.10 -2.25
C ALA A 50 12.94 4.62 -3.70
N LEU A 51 12.55 3.79 -4.67
CA LEU A 51 12.37 4.22 -6.06
C LEU A 51 11.24 5.24 -6.22
N GLN A 52 10.08 5.02 -5.59
CA GLN A 52 8.95 5.97 -5.64
C GLN A 52 9.26 7.32 -5.00
N LEU A 53 10.09 7.35 -3.98
CA LEU A 53 10.54 8.58 -3.31
C LEU A 53 11.73 9.24 -4.01
N SER A 54 12.40 8.53 -4.93
CA SER A 54 13.49 9.10 -5.71
C SER A 54 12.92 9.88 -6.89
N ASP A 55 13.33 11.14 -7.00
CA ASP A 55 12.99 12.03 -8.11
C ASP A 55 13.88 11.70 -9.33
N ASN A 56 13.69 10.49 -9.87
CA ASN A 56 14.60 9.86 -10.81
C ASN A 56 13.90 9.70 -12.17
N GLU A 57 14.41 10.35 -13.21
CA GLU A 57 13.84 10.28 -14.58
C GLU A 57 13.79 8.84 -15.12
N ASN A 58 14.65 7.94 -14.59
CA ASN A 58 14.70 6.52 -14.94
C ASN A 58 13.78 5.63 -14.09
N PHE A 59 12.82 6.19 -13.34
CA PHE A 59 11.92 5.44 -12.45
C PHE A 59 11.29 4.21 -13.13
N ILE A 60 10.81 4.35 -14.37
CA ILE A 60 10.17 3.26 -15.10
C ILE A 60 11.17 2.12 -15.39
N GLN A 61 12.40 2.44 -15.79
CA GLN A 61 13.43 1.46 -16.08
C GLN A 61 13.88 0.73 -14.80
N GLU A 62 14.11 1.48 -13.72
CA GLU A 62 14.52 0.92 -12.43
C GLU A 62 13.43 0.08 -11.78
N ASN A 63 12.16 0.48 -11.92
CA ASN A 63 11.04 -0.30 -11.44
C ASN A 63 10.89 -1.62 -12.24
N ASN A 64 11.10 -1.60 -13.56
CA ASN A 64 11.13 -2.82 -14.37
C ASN A 64 12.30 -3.74 -13.98
N ASN A 65 13.49 -3.19 -13.75
CA ASN A 65 14.64 -3.94 -13.26
C ASN A 65 14.33 -4.59 -11.90
N LEU A 66 13.70 -3.86 -10.98
CA LEU A 66 13.28 -4.38 -9.68
C LEU A 66 12.26 -5.51 -9.84
N GLN A 67 11.25 -5.35 -10.70
CA GLN A 67 10.27 -6.41 -10.96
C GLN A 67 10.93 -7.67 -11.54
N ASN A 68 11.94 -7.50 -12.39
CA ASN A 68 12.68 -8.62 -12.97
C ASN A 68 13.58 -9.32 -11.94
N GLU A 69 14.27 -8.55 -11.07
CA GLU A 69 15.09 -9.08 -9.97
C GLU A 69 14.25 -9.89 -8.96
N PHE A 70 13.00 -9.49 -8.77
CA PHE A 70 12.03 -10.18 -7.91
C PHE A 70 11.03 -11.02 -8.71
N ALA A 71 11.32 -11.38 -9.98
CA ALA A 71 10.41 -12.17 -10.81
C ALA A 71 10.08 -13.52 -10.17
N ASP A 72 11.06 -14.20 -9.57
CA ASP A 72 10.84 -15.44 -8.82
C ASP A 72 9.89 -15.24 -7.64
N LEU A 73 9.96 -14.09 -6.97
CA LEU A 73 9.05 -13.74 -5.88
C LEU A 73 7.64 -13.46 -6.40
N LEU A 74 7.52 -12.75 -7.52
CA LEU A 74 6.24 -12.44 -8.18
C LEU A 74 5.59 -13.70 -8.79
N ASN A 75 6.38 -14.72 -9.11
CA ASN A 75 5.90 -16.00 -9.62
C ASN A 75 5.37 -16.92 -8.50
N ILE A 76 5.67 -16.62 -7.22
CA ILE A 76 5.06 -17.30 -6.07
C ILE A 76 3.63 -16.79 -5.93
N GLY A 77 2.66 -17.71 -6.10
CA GLY A 77 1.24 -17.39 -6.03
C GLY A 77 0.86 -16.61 -4.76
N LEU A 78 1.37 -17.04 -3.60
CA LEU A 78 1.11 -16.38 -2.31
C LEU A 78 1.61 -14.93 -2.26
N SER A 79 2.80 -14.65 -2.82
CA SER A 79 3.37 -13.30 -2.87
C SER A 79 2.58 -12.40 -3.81
N ASN A 80 2.22 -12.90 -4.98
CA ASN A 80 1.44 -12.15 -5.96
C ASN A 80 0.04 -11.81 -5.41
N GLU A 81 -0.64 -12.79 -4.81
CA GLU A 81 -1.91 -12.57 -4.11
C GLU A 81 -1.78 -11.52 -3.00
N TYR A 82 -0.68 -11.57 -2.24
CA TYR A 82 -0.39 -10.60 -1.19
C TYR A 82 -0.17 -9.18 -1.73
N PHE A 83 0.64 -9.02 -2.79
CA PHE A 83 0.87 -7.72 -3.41
C PHE A 83 -0.40 -7.15 -4.03
N ALA A 84 -1.22 -7.98 -4.67
CA ALA A 84 -2.51 -7.56 -5.20
C ALA A 84 -3.45 -7.06 -4.08
N ALA A 85 -3.52 -7.80 -2.96
CA ALA A 85 -4.34 -7.40 -1.81
C ALA A 85 -3.81 -6.14 -1.11
N GLU A 86 -2.48 -5.99 -0.96
CA GLU A 86 -1.87 -4.76 -0.48
C GLU A 86 -2.23 -3.59 -1.38
N HIS A 87 -2.07 -3.75 -2.70
CA HIS A 87 -2.32 -2.67 -3.65
C HIS A 87 -3.78 -2.21 -3.58
N GLN A 88 -4.73 -3.15 -3.55
CA GLN A 88 -6.15 -2.83 -3.39
C GLN A 88 -6.43 -2.09 -2.08
N TYR A 89 -5.82 -2.53 -0.97
CA TYR A 89 -5.96 -1.85 0.31
C TYR A 89 -5.37 -0.44 0.29
N CYS A 90 -4.17 -0.25 -0.26
CA CYS A 90 -3.55 1.07 -0.41
C CYS A 90 -4.38 2.01 -1.29
N VAL A 91 -4.94 1.53 -2.40
CA VAL A 91 -5.83 2.32 -3.26
C VAL A 91 -7.10 2.74 -2.50
N MET A 92 -7.68 1.84 -1.69
CA MET A 92 -8.84 2.18 -0.87
C MET A 92 -8.53 3.29 0.14
N ILE A 93 -7.40 3.18 0.85
CA ILE A 93 -6.98 4.21 1.82
C ILE A 93 -6.68 5.54 1.12
N ARG A 94 -6.01 5.52 -0.03
CA ARG A 94 -5.72 6.72 -0.81
C ARG A 94 -7.00 7.44 -1.22
N LYS A 95 -8.00 6.70 -1.72
CA LYS A 95 -9.33 7.28 -2.04
C LYS A 95 -10.00 7.92 -0.84
N ILE A 96 -9.92 7.29 0.34
CA ILE A 96 -10.46 7.86 1.57
C ILE A 96 -9.74 9.17 1.91
N GLN A 97 -8.41 9.21 1.79
CA GLN A 97 -7.62 10.42 2.01
C GLN A 97 -7.94 11.52 0.98
N GLU A 98 -8.07 11.18 -0.29
CA GLU A 98 -8.46 12.10 -1.36
C GLU A 98 -9.84 12.69 -1.08
N CYS A 99 -10.84 11.87 -0.71
CA CYS A 99 -12.16 12.37 -0.30
C CYS A 99 -12.07 13.35 0.88
N TYR A 100 -11.20 13.10 1.87
CA TYR A 100 -11.00 14.06 2.96
C TYR A 100 -10.35 15.35 2.48
N LEU A 101 -9.35 15.28 1.61
CA LEU A 101 -8.65 16.46 1.11
C LEU A 101 -9.55 17.34 0.22
N GLU A 102 -10.34 16.71 -0.67
CA GLU A 102 -11.29 17.39 -1.55
C GLU A 102 -12.43 18.05 -0.75
N GLU A 103 -13.05 17.31 0.19
CA GLU A 103 -14.23 17.80 0.92
C GLU A 103 -13.87 18.78 2.04
N ILE A 104 -12.65 18.72 2.60
CA ILE A 104 -12.21 19.63 3.67
C ILE A 104 -11.75 20.99 3.11
N SER A 105 -11.75 21.19 1.78
CA SER A 105 -11.31 22.45 1.14
C SER A 105 -9.98 22.95 1.73
N ILE A 106 -9.02 22.04 1.85
CA ILE A 106 -7.65 22.46 2.17
C ILE A 106 -7.14 23.10 0.88
N GLU A 107 -6.77 24.38 0.95
CA GLU A 107 -6.20 25.11 -0.18
C GLU A 107 -4.88 24.42 -0.56
N THR A 108 -4.89 23.45 -1.47
CA THR A 108 -3.71 22.67 -1.90
C THR A 108 -3.01 23.29 -3.11
N ASP A 109 -3.49 24.44 -3.59
CA ASP A 109 -2.97 25.18 -4.75
C ASP A 109 -1.47 25.51 -4.58
N PHE A 110 -0.98 25.63 -3.34
CA PHE A 110 0.44 25.86 -3.04
C PHE A 110 1.34 24.62 -3.24
N LEU A 111 0.79 23.43 -3.45
CA LEU A 111 1.53 22.18 -3.68
C LEU A 111 1.76 21.88 -5.17
N GLU A 112 1.06 22.53 -6.10
CA GLU A 112 1.23 22.37 -7.55
C GLU A 112 2.34 23.25 -8.14
N GLY A 113 3.47 23.38 -7.42
CA GLY A 113 4.65 24.15 -7.84
C GLY A 113 5.68 23.33 -8.61
#